data_AF-A0A927V0R2-F1
#
_entry.id   AF-A0A927V0R2-F1
#
_cell.length_a   1.000
_cell.length_b   1.000
_cell.length_c   1.000
_cell.angle_alpha   90.00
_cell.angle_beta   90.00
_cell.angle_gamma   90.00
#
_symmetry.space_group_name_H-M   'P 1'
#
loop_
_entity.id
_entity.type
_entity.pdbx_description
1 polymer ?
#
loop_
_entity_poly.entity_id
_entity_poly.type
_entity_poly.pdbx_seq_one_letter_code
_entity_poly.pdbx_strand_id
1 'polypeptide(L)'
;MWFRKGLRTIGTAVLTFAMVASLVTPGETTAAKAPSFAKKTVNVKVGKTTTVKIKNVNKKAKVTWKIKSTRIAKLGKKSKTSVKVKGVKAGKTTLTAVYKLRKNKKTLKCSIVVKGTDVAKATPVSQDSNTNQPTPTATQNVVNPTAVPTLAPTATPTAEPTEAPFGWTSTWGTAEEKNDISADSAMPKIPLAGTTIRQIIRPTTSGEKIRLRLSNQYGKSDVEIGSCHVAVQKPIGEGSSIDYQTSAIDTSTDTLITVDGSESFTIPAGEVIITDEIEFTTTALENLAISMYILDAPESNITGHRGARATTYQMPGNVVSEESIETGDTKTTTSWFFVSDVSIWTKGGKAVVCFGDSITDGYGTDASYLGKRPDSYTRWIDYFAKRLQGNEDTKHISVINEGIGSNAMFGGYPTDAGKDRFERDLLEHDNVAYCIILFGVNDLNKLPDTSKFESLKSEYETMIDLCRSNNIKVFAAPILPFGTSDYYSEGSEATRQLINNWFRSEDSGVDGIIDFEGALADPENPKNILEKYTHGDGLHPYDGYDVMADAINLDLFK
;
A
#
# COMPACT_ATOMS: atom_id res chain seq x y z
N MET A 1 53.42 34.75 -37.79
CA MET A 1 54.31 34.14 -36.77
C MET A 1 53.42 33.40 -35.77
N TRP A 2 53.01 32.14 -35.92
CA TRP A 2 53.72 30.84 -36.00
C TRP A 2 54.41 30.37 -34.69
N PHE A 3 53.84 29.28 -34.12
CA PHE A 3 54.49 28.11 -33.47
C PHE A 3 55.13 28.29 -32.07
N ARG A 4 55.27 27.30 -31.17
CA ARG A 4 54.72 25.95 -30.86
C ARG A 4 55.55 25.44 -29.64
N LYS A 5 54.96 24.57 -28.79
CA LYS A 5 55.59 23.46 -28.01
C LYS A 5 56.67 23.71 -26.93
N GLY A 6 56.47 23.04 -25.78
CA GLY A 6 57.36 21.92 -25.40
C GLY A 6 58.06 21.94 -24.03
N LEU A 7 57.46 21.24 -23.06
CA LEU A 7 58.00 20.17 -22.18
C LEU A 7 59.36 20.30 -21.43
N ARG A 8 59.35 19.81 -20.16
CA ARG A 8 60.40 19.15 -19.32
C ARG A 8 60.95 19.96 -18.13
N THR A 9 61.38 19.44 -16.96
CA THR A 9 61.15 18.25 -16.08
C THR A 9 62.01 18.47 -14.78
N ILE A 10 61.70 17.78 -13.65
CA ILE A 10 62.58 17.26 -12.54
C ILE A 10 63.03 18.15 -11.35
N GLY A 11 62.85 17.56 -10.13
CA GLY A 11 63.67 17.69 -8.90
C GLY A 11 62.80 17.61 -7.63
N THR A 12 63.01 16.85 -6.55
CA THR A 12 64.19 16.17 -5.93
C THR A 12 63.67 15.29 -4.75
N ALA A 13 64.10 14.02 -4.55
CA ALA A 13 65.04 13.47 -3.52
C ALA A 13 64.55 13.42 -2.04
N VAL A 14 64.86 12.49 -1.09
CA VAL A 14 65.64 11.22 -0.91
C VAL A 14 65.36 10.69 0.55
N LEU A 15 65.55 9.38 0.84
CA LEU A 15 66.25 8.75 2.03
C LEU A 15 65.78 7.29 2.25
N THR A 16 66.51 6.24 1.83
CA THR A 16 67.61 5.43 2.46
C THR A 16 67.21 4.42 3.55
N PHE A 17 67.66 3.17 3.35
CA PHE A 17 67.37 1.93 4.10
C PHE A 17 68.71 1.20 4.35
N ALA A 18 68.93 0.64 5.56
CA ALA A 18 69.96 -0.38 5.80
C ALA A 18 69.56 -1.34 6.93
N MET A 19 69.91 -2.62 6.76
CA MET A 19 69.45 -3.84 7.47
C MET A 19 70.16 -4.12 8.80
N VAL A 20 69.51 -4.91 9.67
CA VAL A 20 70.15 -6.06 10.36
C VAL A 20 69.12 -7.21 10.49
N ALA A 21 69.51 -8.41 10.05
CA ALA A 21 68.78 -9.66 10.22
C ALA A 21 69.34 -10.44 11.42
N SER A 22 68.46 -10.97 12.27
CA SER A 22 68.80 -11.99 13.28
C SER A 22 68.02 -13.27 12.97
N LEU A 23 68.76 -14.37 12.96
CA LEU A 23 68.31 -15.73 12.65
C LEU A 23 67.24 -16.22 13.64
N VAL A 24 66.15 -16.77 13.11
CA VAL A 24 65.16 -17.57 13.86
C VAL A 24 65.10 -18.94 13.18
N THR A 25 65.37 -19.99 13.95
CA THR A 25 65.14 -21.39 13.58
C THR A 25 63.66 -21.61 13.24
N PRO A 26 63.33 -22.45 12.24
CA PRO A 26 61.95 -22.66 11.84
C PRO A 26 61.23 -23.47 12.92
N GLY A 27 60.52 -22.78 13.81
CA GLY A 27 59.43 -23.40 14.55
C GLY A 27 58.45 -23.97 13.54
N GLU A 28 58.11 -25.25 13.69
CA GLU A 28 57.13 -25.96 12.86
C GLU A 28 55.90 -25.08 12.64
N THR A 29 55.75 -24.56 11.42
CA THR A 29 54.53 -23.86 11.05
C THR A 29 53.47 -24.92 10.81
N THR A 30 52.77 -25.31 11.88
CA THR A 30 51.53 -26.06 11.76
C THR A 30 50.65 -25.34 10.75
N ALA A 31 50.34 -25.99 9.62
CA ALA A 31 49.52 -25.38 8.57
C ALA A 31 48.25 -24.79 9.21
N ALA A 32 48.02 -23.49 8.98
CA ALA A 32 46.91 -22.78 9.60
C ALA A 32 45.59 -23.50 9.27
N LYS A 33 44.91 -24.04 10.30
CA LYS A 33 43.67 -24.81 10.14
C LYS A 33 42.66 -24.01 9.33
N ALA A 34 42.02 -24.67 8.35
CA ALA A 34 41.07 -24.00 7.47
C ALA A 34 39.90 -23.35 8.24
N PRO A 35 39.35 -22.22 7.74
CA PRO A 35 38.22 -21.58 8.38
C PRO A 35 36.99 -22.50 8.34
N SER A 36 36.30 -22.60 9.47
CA SER A 36 35.12 -23.46 9.64
C SER A 36 34.18 -22.90 10.71
N PHE A 37 32.90 -23.25 10.64
CA PHE A 37 31.96 -22.91 11.70
C PHE A 37 32.31 -23.62 13.01
N ALA A 38 32.15 -22.93 14.13
CA ALA A 38 32.38 -23.50 15.45
C ALA A 38 31.43 -24.68 15.77
N LYS A 39 30.23 -24.69 15.16
CA LYS A 39 29.23 -25.76 15.21
C LYS A 39 28.61 -25.93 13.82
N LYS A 40 28.34 -27.17 13.39
CA LYS A 40 27.66 -27.45 12.11
C LYS A 40 26.16 -27.15 12.17
N THR A 41 25.57 -27.22 13.36
CA THR A 41 24.17 -26.91 13.65
C THR A 41 24.05 -26.04 14.89
N VAL A 42 23.19 -25.03 14.86
CA VAL A 42 22.89 -24.14 15.99
C VAL A 42 21.40 -24.09 16.22
N ASN A 43 20.99 -24.33 17.48
CA ASN A 43 19.60 -24.25 17.91
C ASN A 43 19.30 -22.86 18.51
N VAL A 44 18.12 -22.31 18.22
CA VAL A 44 17.61 -21.06 18.80
C VAL A 44 16.10 -21.18 19.02
N LYS A 45 15.54 -20.63 20.10
CA LYS A 45 14.08 -20.58 20.28
C LYS A 45 13.49 -19.42 19.48
N VAL A 46 12.24 -19.51 19.04
CA VAL A 46 11.50 -18.39 18.43
C VAL A 46 11.59 -17.16 19.34
N GLY A 47 11.84 -15.99 18.75
CA GLY A 47 12.00 -14.71 19.44
C GLY A 47 13.37 -14.48 20.09
N LYS A 48 14.16 -15.53 20.35
CA LYS A 48 15.49 -15.41 20.99
C LYS A 48 16.61 -15.25 19.96
N THR A 49 17.74 -14.69 20.40
CA THR A 49 18.93 -14.45 19.57
C THR A 49 20.13 -15.25 20.08
N THR A 50 20.88 -15.86 19.16
CA THR A 50 22.15 -16.55 19.46
C THR A 50 23.28 -16.05 18.57
N THR A 51 24.54 -16.25 18.97
CA THR A 51 25.71 -15.84 18.17
C THR A 51 26.37 -17.04 17.54
N VAL A 52 26.49 -17.04 16.21
CA VAL A 52 27.19 -18.08 15.43
C VAL A 52 28.60 -17.59 15.09
N LYS A 53 29.64 -18.39 15.38
CA LYS A 53 31.06 -18.02 15.22
C LYS A 53 31.78 -18.90 14.18
N ILE A 54 32.74 -18.33 13.46
CA ILE A 54 33.71 -19.02 12.59
C ILE A 54 35.06 -19.05 13.29
N LYS A 55 35.70 -20.21 13.32
CA LYS A 55 37.05 -20.43 13.85
C LYS A 55 38.11 -20.29 12.74
N ASN A 56 39.34 -19.98 13.13
CA ASN A 56 40.51 -19.87 12.24
C ASN A 56 40.37 -18.82 11.11
N VAL A 57 39.74 -17.68 11.41
CA VAL A 57 39.59 -16.57 10.45
C VAL A 57 40.88 -15.76 10.39
N ASN A 58 41.49 -15.66 9.20
CA ASN A 58 42.68 -14.82 9.01
C ASN A 58 42.33 -13.33 9.21
N LYS A 59 43.24 -12.57 9.84
CA LYS A 59 43.04 -11.13 10.11
C LYS A 59 42.72 -10.30 8.85
N LYS A 60 43.26 -10.69 7.69
CA LYS A 60 43.10 -10.02 6.38
C LYS A 60 41.91 -10.54 5.55
N ALA A 61 41.11 -11.47 6.07
CA ALA A 61 39.97 -12.03 5.34
C ALA A 61 38.72 -11.14 5.42
N LYS A 62 37.91 -11.14 4.36
CA LYS A 62 36.56 -10.56 4.33
C LYS A 62 35.52 -11.68 4.40
N VAL A 63 34.49 -11.51 5.24
CA VAL A 63 33.41 -12.50 5.40
C VAL A 63 32.06 -11.84 5.15
N THR A 64 31.29 -12.41 4.23
CA THR A 64 29.91 -11.97 3.94
C THR A 64 28.91 -13.03 4.40
N TRP A 65 27.84 -12.60 5.06
CA TRP A 65 26.85 -13.48 5.69
C TRP A 65 25.53 -13.46 4.94
N LYS A 66 24.97 -14.64 4.65
CA LYS A 66 23.66 -14.84 4.02
C LYS A 66 22.87 -15.93 4.76
N ILE A 67 21.55 -15.83 4.79
CA ILE A 67 20.68 -16.88 5.35
C ILE A 67 19.64 -17.26 4.30
N LYS A 68 19.40 -18.57 4.11
CA LYS A 68 18.56 -19.08 3.02
C LYS A 68 17.09 -18.67 3.17
N SER A 69 16.58 -18.68 4.40
CA SER A 69 15.20 -18.27 4.71
C SER A 69 15.21 -17.34 5.92
N THR A 70 14.90 -16.07 5.66
CA THR A 70 14.72 -15.00 6.66
C THR A 70 13.40 -15.15 7.41
N ARG A 71 12.42 -15.89 6.85
CA ARG A 71 11.17 -16.27 7.52
C ARG A 71 11.41 -17.19 8.73
N ILE A 72 12.46 -18.03 8.66
CA ILE A 72 12.84 -18.94 9.77
C ILE A 72 13.78 -18.23 10.75
N ALA A 73 14.83 -17.55 10.27
CA ALA A 73 15.75 -16.82 11.15
C ALA A 73 16.35 -15.58 10.47
N LYS A 74 16.51 -14.47 11.21
CA LYS A 74 17.06 -13.19 10.72
C LYS A 74 18.48 -12.96 11.24
N LEU A 75 19.32 -12.30 10.41
CA LEU A 75 20.69 -11.93 10.78
C LEU A 75 20.71 -10.56 11.45
N GLY A 76 21.31 -10.47 12.64
CA GLY A 76 21.60 -9.22 13.35
C GLY A 76 23.03 -8.77 13.13
N LYS A 77 23.64 -8.17 14.17
CA LYS A 77 25.02 -7.64 14.13
C LYS A 77 26.03 -8.66 13.57
N LYS A 78 26.77 -8.26 12.54
CA LYS A 78 27.76 -9.07 11.80
C LYS A 78 29.17 -8.59 12.11
N SER A 79 30.11 -9.52 12.18
CA SER A 79 31.55 -9.26 12.20
C SER A 79 32.25 -10.26 11.28
N LYS A 80 33.57 -10.12 11.12
CA LYS A 80 34.36 -11.08 10.33
C LYS A 80 34.46 -12.48 10.98
N THR A 81 34.17 -12.60 12.27
CA THR A 81 34.26 -13.88 13.02
C THR A 81 32.92 -14.39 13.55
N SER A 82 31.87 -13.57 13.54
CA SER A 82 30.57 -13.96 14.10
C SER A 82 29.38 -13.22 13.51
N VAL A 83 28.19 -13.79 13.66
CA VAL A 83 26.90 -13.13 13.35
C VAL A 83 25.86 -13.47 14.41
N LYS A 84 25.07 -12.49 14.85
CA LYS A 84 23.88 -12.72 15.67
C LYS A 84 22.75 -13.25 14.78
N VAL A 85 22.02 -14.26 15.25
CA VAL A 85 20.90 -14.89 14.54
C VAL A 85 19.69 -14.93 15.47
N LYS A 86 18.61 -14.26 15.10
CA LYS A 86 17.33 -14.27 15.83
C LYS A 86 16.40 -15.32 15.21
N GLY A 87 15.86 -16.22 16.03
CA GLY A 87 14.83 -17.18 15.59
C GLY A 87 13.51 -16.46 15.35
N VAL A 88 12.89 -16.67 14.20
CA VAL A 88 11.65 -15.97 13.78
C VAL A 88 10.46 -16.93 13.74
N LYS A 89 10.60 -18.10 13.11
CA LYS A 89 9.57 -19.14 13.05
C LYS A 89 10.20 -20.51 13.24
N ALA A 90 9.50 -21.44 13.89
CA ALA A 90 9.97 -22.81 14.05
C ALA A 90 10.27 -23.44 12.69
N GLY A 91 11.43 -24.09 12.56
CA GLY A 91 11.89 -24.65 11.30
C GLY A 91 13.41 -24.67 11.15
N LYS A 92 13.90 -25.18 10.01
CA LYS A 92 15.34 -25.33 9.74
C LYS A 92 15.74 -24.49 8.53
N THR A 93 16.76 -23.66 8.67
CA THR A 93 17.33 -22.84 7.59
C THR A 93 18.85 -22.98 7.52
N THR A 94 19.47 -22.51 6.44
CA THR A 94 20.93 -22.60 6.25
C THR A 94 21.56 -21.21 6.29
N LEU A 95 22.48 -21.02 7.23
CA LEU A 95 23.39 -19.88 7.29
C LEU A 95 24.61 -20.15 6.43
N THR A 96 24.95 -19.19 5.56
CA THR A 96 26.11 -19.24 4.68
C THR A 96 27.08 -18.10 4.98
N ALA A 97 28.36 -18.42 5.13
CA ALA A 97 29.44 -17.45 5.23
C ALA A 97 30.36 -17.57 4.02
N VAL A 98 30.47 -16.51 3.23
CA VAL A 98 31.40 -16.42 2.10
C VAL A 98 32.69 -15.80 2.60
N TYR A 99 33.72 -16.62 2.76
CA TYR A 99 35.05 -16.24 3.22
C TYR A 99 35.95 -15.94 2.03
N LYS A 100 36.53 -14.74 1.96
CA LYS A 100 37.48 -14.31 0.93
C LYS A 100 38.81 -13.93 1.55
N LEU A 101 39.90 -14.54 1.08
CA LEU A 101 41.27 -14.17 1.44
C LEU A 101 42.09 -14.04 0.16
N ARG A 102 42.49 -12.81 -0.18
CA ARG A 102 43.11 -12.47 -1.47
C ARG A 102 42.20 -12.94 -2.64
N LYS A 103 42.73 -13.68 -3.62
CA LYS A 103 41.99 -14.22 -4.77
C LYS A 103 41.15 -15.48 -4.43
N ASN A 104 41.33 -16.08 -3.24
CA ASN A 104 40.68 -17.32 -2.87
C ASN A 104 39.34 -17.07 -2.17
N LYS A 105 38.27 -17.73 -2.64
CA LYS A 105 36.91 -17.67 -2.09
C LYS A 105 36.47 -19.05 -1.62
N LYS A 106 35.98 -19.15 -0.38
CA LYS A 106 35.43 -20.37 0.21
C LYS A 106 34.04 -20.10 0.80
N THR A 107 33.11 -21.02 0.57
CA THR A 107 31.75 -20.93 1.11
C THR A 107 31.59 -21.93 2.26
N LEU A 108 31.20 -21.44 3.43
CA LEU A 108 30.92 -22.25 4.61
C LEU A 108 29.42 -22.27 4.86
N LYS A 109 28.87 -23.42 5.29
CA LYS A 109 27.44 -23.58 5.62
C LYS A 109 27.25 -24.08 7.05
N CYS A 110 26.22 -23.57 7.73
CA CYS A 110 25.79 -23.98 9.07
C CYS A 110 24.26 -24.10 9.06
N SER A 111 23.72 -25.16 9.65
CA SER A 111 22.28 -25.31 9.82
C SER A 111 21.80 -24.54 11.06
N ILE A 112 20.73 -23.77 10.91
CA ILE A 112 20.05 -23.10 12.02
C ILE A 112 18.71 -23.81 12.21
N VAL A 113 18.46 -24.32 13.41
CA VAL A 113 17.20 -24.95 13.79
C VAL A 113 16.53 -24.05 14.80
N VAL A 114 15.36 -23.55 14.45
CA VAL A 114 14.52 -22.72 15.31
C VAL A 114 13.48 -23.62 15.95
N LYS A 115 13.51 -23.74 17.28
CA LYS A 115 12.51 -24.50 18.04
C LYS A 115 11.36 -23.56 18.41
N GLY A 116 10.12 -24.06 18.31
CA GLY A 116 8.93 -23.35 18.79
C GLY A 116 8.99 -23.07 20.29
N THR A 117 8.18 -22.13 20.75
CA THR A 117 7.90 -21.92 22.17
C THR A 117 7.05 -23.10 22.66
N ASP A 118 7.54 -23.79 23.69
CA ASP A 118 6.80 -24.87 24.35
C ASP A 118 5.54 -24.25 25.01
N VAL A 119 4.36 -24.53 24.46
CA VAL A 119 3.09 -24.29 25.17
C VAL A 119 3.01 -25.32 26.28
N ALA A 120 2.99 -24.86 27.53
CA ALA A 120 2.78 -25.72 28.69
C ALA A 120 1.44 -26.45 28.53
N LYS A 121 1.51 -27.77 28.42
CA LYS A 121 0.37 -28.66 28.34
C LYS A 121 -0.28 -28.68 29.72
N ALA A 122 -1.52 -28.19 29.81
CA ALA A 122 -2.32 -28.28 31.02
C ALA A 122 -2.53 -29.76 31.40
N THR A 123 -2.19 -30.06 32.64
CA THR A 123 -2.45 -31.33 33.33
C THR A 123 -3.92 -31.38 33.74
N PRO A 124 -4.67 -32.47 33.50
CA PRO A 124 -5.87 -32.78 34.28
C PRO A 124 -5.45 -33.52 35.55
N VAL A 125 -5.86 -33.00 36.71
CA VAL A 125 -5.74 -33.66 38.01
C VAL A 125 -6.97 -34.54 38.23
N SER A 126 -6.72 -35.85 38.22
CA SER A 126 -7.32 -36.97 38.97
C SER A 126 -8.75 -36.89 39.54
N GLN A 127 -9.54 -37.93 39.27
CA GLN A 127 -10.21 -38.69 40.31
C GLN A 127 -9.96 -40.21 40.17
N ASP A 128 -9.33 -40.69 41.23
CA ASP A 128 -9.32 -41.99 41.92
C ASP A 128 -9.31 -43.35 41.21
N SER A 129 -8.43 -44.15 41.81
CA SER A 129 -7.98 -45.49 41.53
C SER A 129 -8.89 -46.55 42.17
N ASN A 130 -9.02 -47.70 41.51
CA ASN A 130 -8.88 -49.05 42.08
C ASN A 130 -9.19 -50.07 40.97
N THR A 131 -8.57 -51.24 40.81
CA THR A 131 -7.29 -51.85 41.20
C THR A 131 -7.18 -53.11 40.32
N ASN A 132 -5.97 -53.65 40.18
CA ASN A 132 -5.63 -55.02 39.81
C ASN A 132 -5.55 -55.45 38.33
N GLN A 133 -4.29 -55.60 37.88
CA GLN A 133 -3.80 -56.67 36.99
C GLN A 133 -4.25 -58.06 37.48
N PRO A 134 -4.32 -59.13 36.64
CA PRO A 134 -3.22 -59.56 35.76
C PRO A 134 -3.64 -60.13 34.36
N THR A 135 -2.66 -60.21 33.48
CA THR A 135 -2.61 -61.06 32.26
C THR A 135 -1.57 -62.17 32.55
N PRO A 136 -1.49 -63.36 31.89
CA PRO A 136 -2.25 -63.95 30.76
C PRO A 136 -2.77 -65.38 31.05
N THR A 137 -3.53 -65.99 30.13
CA THR A 137 -3.28 -67.37 29.61
C THR A 137 -4.08 -67.60 28.32
N ALA A 138 -3.38 -68.15 27.32
CA ALA A 138 -3.88 -68.51 26.02
C ALA A 138 -4.68 -69.83 26.05
N THR A 139 -5.73 -69.93 25.21
CA THR A 139 -5.96 -71.18 24.47
C THR A 139 -6.61 -70.87 23.13
N GLN A 140 -6.04 -71.49 22.11
CA GLN A 140 -6.32 -71.33 20.69
C GLN A 140 -7.65 -72.00 20.32
N ASN A 141 -8.43 -71.35 19.45
CA ASN A 141 -9.32 -72.07 18.54
C ASN A 141 -9.03 -71.61 17.12
N VAL A 142 -8.68 -72.58 16.29
CA VAL A 142 -8.36 -72.46 14.87
C VAL A 142 -9.64 -72.24 14.09
N VAL A 143 -9.73 -71.13 13.36
CA VAL A 143 -10.64 -70.98 12.22
C VAL A 143 -9.87 -70.29 11.09
N ASN A 144 -9.85 -70.92 9.92
CA ASN A 144 -9.23 -70.43 8.69
C ASN A 144 -9.61 -68.97 8.36
N PRO A 145 -8.68 -68.12 7.90
CA PRO A 145 -9.02 -66.79 7.43
C PRO A 145 -9.69 -66.86 6.04
N THR A 146 -10.96 -66.46 6.00
CA THR A 146 -11.64 -66.05 4.77
C THR A 146 -10.92 -64.82 4.21
N ALA A 147 -10.55 -64.87 2.93
CA ALA A 147 -9.94 -63.76 2.22
C ALA A 147 -10.90 -62.55 2.20
N VAL A 148 -10.51 -61.46 2.86
CA VAL A 148 -11.17 -60.15 2.75
C VAL A 148 -10.62 -59.46 1.49
N PRO A 149 -11.46 -59.01 0.55
CA PRO A 149 -10.99 -58.26 -0.61
C PRO A 149 -10.49 -56.88 -0.15
N THR A 150 -9.23 -56.58 -0.45
CA THR A 150 -8.67 -55.23 -0.32
C THR A 150 -9.38 -54.30 -1.30
N LEU A 151 -10.32 -53.50 -0.82
CA LEU A 151 -10.86 -52.38 -1.60
C LEU A 151 -9.75 -51.35 -1.78
N ALA A 152 -9.39 -51.09 -3.04
CA ALA A 152 -8.49 -50.01 -3.41
C ALA A 152 -9.07 -48.67 -2.93
N PRO A 153 -8.23 -47.73 -2.45
CA PRO A 153 -8.72 -46.42 -2.03
C PRO A 153 -9.30 -45.70 -3.25
N THR A 154 -10.62 -45.46 -3.22
CA THR A 154 -11.28 -44.56 -4.17
C THR A 154 -10.64 -43.19 -4.03
N ALA A 155 -9.99 -42.72 -5.09
CA ALA A 155 -9.47 -41.37 -5.15
C ALA A 155 -10.63 -40.39 -4.98
N THR A 156 -10.64 -39.62 -3.88
CA THR A 156 -11.50 -38.45 -3.76
C THR A 156 -11.14 -37.52 -4.91
N PRO A 157 -12.09 -37.14 -5.79
CA PRO A 157 -11.79 -36.20 -6.85
C PRO A 157 -11.30 -34.90 -6.22
N THR A 158 -10.09 -34.48 -6.60
CA THR A 158 -9.63 -33.12 -6.36
C THR A 158 -10.67 -32.21 -7.00
N ALA A 159 -11.38 -31.40 -6.20
CA ALA A 159 -12.28 -30.40 -6.73
C ALA A 159 -11.50 -29.59 -7.78
N GLU A 160 -11.98 -29.57 -9.01
CA GLU A 160 -11.45 -28.64 -10.01
C GLU A 160 -11.52 -27.23 -9.40
N PRO A 161 -10.44 -26.42 -9.51
CA PRO A 161 -10.49 -25.05 -9.02
C PRO A 161 -11.66 -24.36 -9.70
N THR A 162 -12.70 -24.04 -8.93
CA THR A 162 -13.84 -23.28 -9.43
C THR A 162 -13.29 -21.99 -9.99
N GLU A 163 -13.50 -21.78 -11.28
CA GLU A 163 -13.08 -20.59 -11.97
C GLU A 163 -13.69 -19.39 -11.24
N ALA A 164 -12.86 -18.42 -10.84
CA ALA A 164 -13.35 -17.24 -10.14
C ALA A 164 -14.42 -16.55 -11.01
N PRO A 165 -15.59 -16.17 -10.44
CA PRO A 165 -16.68 -15.61 -11.22
C PRO A 165 -16.29 -14.23 -11.75
N PHE A 166 -16.90 -13.84 -12.86
CA PHE A 166 -16.92 -12.44 -13.27
C PHE A 166 -17.89 -11.65 -12.41
N GLY A 167 -17.56 -10.39 -12.15
CA GLY A 167 -18.40 -9.46 -11.42
C GLY A 167 -17.98 -8.02 -11.68
N TRP A 168 -18.89 -7.09 -11.38
CA TRP A 168 -18.54 -5.69 -11.30
C TRP A 168 -17.59 -5.47 -10.12
N THR A 169 -16.56 -4.67 -10.32
CA THR A 169 -15.60 -4.30 -9.28
C THR A 169 -15.19 -2.86 -9.51
N SER A 170 -15.32 -2.02 -8.49
CA SER A 170 -14.84 -0.63 -8.54
C SER A 170 -13.35 -0.63 -8.82
N THR A 171 -12.90 0.14 -9.80
CA THR A 171 -11.48 0.25 -10.21
C THR A 171 -10.90 1.64 -9.96
N TRP A 172 -11.76 2.62 -9.81
CA TRP A 172 -11.46 4.00 -9.47
C TRP A 172 -12.66 4.59 -8.74
N GLY A 173 -12.43 5.46 -7.76
CA GLY A 173 -13.47 6.21 -7.07
C GLY A 173 -12.87 7.36 -6.29
N THR A 174 -13.72 8.30 -5.91
CA THR A 174 -13.36 9.47 -5.12
C THR A 174 -14.43 9.77 -4.10
N ALA A 175 -13.99 10.22 -2.92
CA ALA A 175 -14.89 10.75 -1.92
C ALA A 175 -15.67 11.95 -2.45
N GLU A 176 -16.92 12.03 -2.03
CA GLU A 176 -17.83 13.08 -2.47
C GLU A 176 -17.87 14.24 -1.46
N GLU A 177 -17.76 15.46 -1.98
CA GLU A 177 -17.82 16.73 -1.27
C GLU A 177 -18.87 17.67 -1.90
N LYS A 178 -19.27 18.68 -1.11
CA LYS A 178 -20.11 19.79 -1.55
C LYS A 178 -19.20 20.91 -2.07
N ASN A 179 -19.24 21.16 -3.36
CA ASN A 179 -18.54 22.28 -3.99
C ASN A 179 -19.51 23.44 -4.22
N ASP A 180 -19.12 24.66 -3.87
CA ASP A 180 -19.90 25.87 -4.13
C ASP A 180 -19.04 26.81 -4.95
N ILE A 181 -19.46 27.19 -6.16
CA ILE A 181 -18.64 28.03 -7.06
C ILE A 181 -18.45 29.46 -6.55
N SER A 182 -19.28 29.89 -5.60
CA SER A 182 -19.30 31.26 -5.06
C SER A 182 -18.42 31.44 -3.81
N ALA A 183 -18.01 30.35 -3.16
CA ALA A 183 -17.15 30.41 -1.99
C ALA A 183 -15.74 30.91 -2.34
N ASP A 184 -15.08 31.66 -1.46
CA ASP A 184 -13.71 32.11 -1.72
C ASP A 184 -12.72 30.95 -1.91
N SER A 185 -12.97 29.83 -1.25
CA SER A 185 -12.25 28.56 -1.35
C SER A 185 -12.81 27.58 -2.39
N ALA A 186 -13.78 28.01 -3.20
CA ALA A 186 -14.39 27.20 -4.24
C ALA A 186 -13.36 26.69 -5.25
N MET A 187 -13.44 25.40 -5.55
CA MET A 187 -12.70 24.75 -6.63
C MET A 187 -13.72 23.90 -7.39
N PRO A 188 -14.21 24.33 -8.57
CA PRO A 188 -13.85 25.49 -9.41
C PRO A 188 -14.84 26.65 -9.27
N LYS A 189 -14.39 27.86 -9.60
CA LYS A 189 -15.23 29.07 -9.68
C LYS A 189 -15.83 29.29 -11.07
N ILE A 190 -16.28 28.22 -11.72
CA ILE A 190 -16.73 28.28 -13.12
C ILE A 190 -18.07 27.55 -13.26
N PRO A 191 -19.12 28.21 -13.79
CA PRO A 191 -20.36 27.53 -14.15
C PRO A 191 -20.08 26.39 -15.14
N LEU A 192 -20.77 25.26 -14.95
CA LEU A 192 -20.58 24.07 -15.79
C LEU A 192 -21.51 24.04 -17.00
N ALA A 193 -22.69 24.66 -16.90
CA ALA A 193 -23.71 24.68 -17.95
C ALA A 193 -23.16 25.21 -19.30
N GLY A 194 -23.53 24.53 -20.39
CA GLY A 194 -23.11 24.84 -21.75
C GLY A 194 -21.66 24.49 -22.06
N THR A 195 -20.97 23.71 -21.23
CA THR A 195 -19.56 23.34 -21.42
C THR A 195 -19.33 21.84 -21.40
N THR A 196 -18.28 21.39 -22.08
CA THR A 196 -17.72 20.06 -21.89
C THR A 196 -16.68 20.11 -20.78
N ILE A 197 -16.83 19.25 -19.77
CA ILE A 197 -15.76 18.92 -18.83
C ILE A 197 -15.10 17.61 -19.24
N ARG A 198 -13.76 17.56 -19.27
CA ARG A 198 -12.97 16.34 -19.50
C ARG A 198 -12.15 16.06 -18.25
N GLN A 199 -12.53 15.00 -17.56
CA GLN A 199 -11.99 14.59 -16.27
C GLN A 199 -11.06 13.40 -16.47
N ILE A 200 -9.81 13.51 -16.03
CA ILE A 200 -8.86 12.41 -16.14
C ILE A 200 -8.94 11.54 -14.88
N ILE A 201 -9.14 10.25 -15.08
CA ILE A 201 -9.13 9.22 -14.04
C ILE A 201 -8.09 8.16 -14.36
N ARG A 202 -7.70 7.37 -13.35
CA ARG A 202 -6.75 6.28 -13.52
C ARG A 202 -7.26 5.01 -12.85
N PRO A 203 -7.98 4.14 -13.59
CA PRO A 203 -8.33 2.80 -13.14
C PRO A 203 -7.14 2.03 -12.58
N THR A 204 -7.36 1.27 -11.52
CA THR A 204 -6.30 0.53 -10.82
C THR A 204 -6.24 -0.95 -11.20
N THR A 205 -7.24 -1.46 -11.90
CA THR A 205 -7.37 -2.83 -12.42
C THR A 205 -7.90 -2.87 -13.85
N SER A 206 -7.71 -4.01 -14.54
CA SER A 206 -8.15 -4.22 -15.92
C SER A 206 -9.49 -4.97 -16.01
N GLY A 207 -10.26 -4.68 -17.06
CA GLY A 207 -11.57 -5.28 -17.32
C GLY A 207 -12.06 -5.04 -18.75
N GLU A 208 -13.15 -5.70 -19.12
CA GLU A 208 -13.65 -5.73 -20.52
C GLU A 208 -14.84 -4.80 -20.76
N LYS A 209 -15.57 -4.48 -19.69
CA LYS A 209 -16.66 -3.50 -19.69
C LYS A 209 -16.44 -2.48 -18.60
N ILE A 210 -17.06 -1.31 -18.75
CA ILE A 210 -17.04 -0.21 -17.79
C ILE A 210 -18.48 0.26 -17.52
N ARG A 211 -18.72 0.77 -16.31
CA ARG A 211 -19.91 1.54 -15.94
C ARG A 211 -19.52 2.62 -14.92
N LEU A 212 -20.27 3.71 -14.89
CA LEU A 212 -20.02 4.84 -14.00
C LEU A 212 -21.15 4.97 -12.98
N ARG A 213 -20.80 5.29 -11.74
CA ARG A 213 -21.74 5.85 -10.75
C ARG A 213 -21.65 7.37 -10.84
N LEU A 214 -22.75 7.99 -11.25
CA LEU A 214 -22.87 9.44 -11.38
C LEU A 214 -23.75 9.97 -10.25
N SER A 215 -23.25 10.94 -9.50
CA SER A 215 -23.87 11.42 -8.26
C SER A 215 -24.16 12.90 -8.33
N ASN A 216 -25.40 13.25 -7.98
CA ASN A 216 -25.86 14.61 -7.70
C ASN A 216 -26.44 14.69 -6.28
N GLN A 217 -25.95 13.86 -5.35
CA GLN A 217 -26.51 13.70 -3.99
C GLN A 217 -26.59 15.02 -3.19
N TYR A 218 -25.69 15.97 -3.46
CA TYR A 218 -25.67 17.26 -2.78
C TYR A 218 -26.41 18.36 -3.55
N GLY A 219 -26.66 18.15 -4.84
CA GLY A 219 -27.30 19.14 -5.71
C GLY A 219 -28.75 19.37 -5.33
N LYS A 220 -29.20 20.63 -5.53
CA LYS A 220 -30.59 21.04 -5.28
C LYS A 220 -31.39 21.27 -6.57
N SER A 221 -30.75 21.04 -7.72
CA SER A 221 -31.34 21.02 -9.04
C SER A 221 -30.73 19.88 -9.83
N ASP A 222 -31.41 19.48 -10.88
CA ASP A 222 -30.97 18.42 -11.77
C ASP A 222 -29.63 18.78 -12.46
N VAL A 223 -28.89 17.74 -12.83
CA VAL A 223 -27.75 17.85 -13.75
C VAL A 223 -28.19 17.25 -15.08
N GLU A 224 -28.24 18.08 -16.12
CA GLU A 224 -28.61 17.66 -17.46
C GLU A 224 -27.34 17.40 -18.28
N ILE A 225 -27.14 16.14 -18.68
CA ILE A 225 -26.02 15.72 -19.51
C ILE A 225 -26.51 15.62 -20.96
N GLY A 226 -25.86 16.37 -21.85
CA GLY A 226 -26.16 16.34 -23.28
C GLY A 226 -25.45 15.20 -24.01
N SER A 227 -24.25 14.82 -23.57
CA SER A 227 -23.49 13.68 -24.08
C SER A 227 -22.37 13.33 -23.09
N CYS A 228 -22.03 12.05 -22.95
CA CYS A 228 -20.98 11.55 -22.06
C CYS A 228 -20.14 10.50 -22.77
N HIS A 229 -18.82 10.61 -22.72
CA HIS A 229 -17.89 9.74 -23.44
C HIS A 229 -16.74 9.29 -22.54
N VAL A 230 -16.22 8.09 -22.81
CA VAL A 230 -14.96 7.59 -22.25
C VAL A 230 -13.97 7.30 -23.39
N ALA A 231 -12.71 7.68 -23.18
CA ALA A 231 -11.61 7.37 -24.08
C ALA A 231 -10.31 7.18 -23.30
N VAL A 232 -9.34 6.46 -23.87
CA VAL A 232 -7.97 6.41 -23.34
C VAL A 232 -7.32 7.79 -23.51
N GLN A 233 -6.70 8.31 -22.44
CA GLN A 233 -5.91 9.54 -22.52
C GLN A 233 -4.61 9.25 -23.28
N LYS A 234 -4.32 10.05 -24.30
CA LYS A 234 -3.09 9.96 -25.09
C LYS A 234 -2.00 10.82 -24.44
N PRO A 235 -0.93 10.22 -23.86
CA PRO A 235 0.13 11.00 -23.24
C PRO A 235 0.97 11.78 -24.25
N ILE A 236 1.71 12.77 -23.77
CA ILE A 236 2.77 13.44 -24.52
C ILE A 236 4.06 12.62 -24.39
N GLY A 237 4.71 12.34 -25.52
CA GLY A 237 5.98 11.63 -25.57
C GLY A 237 5.85 10.11 -25.38
N GLU A 238 6.98 9.41 -25.37
CA GLU A 238 7.04 7.94 -25.31
C GLU A 238 8.05 7.45 -24.26
N GLY A 239 7.89 6.20 -23.82
CA GLY A 239 8.84 5.54 -22.92
C GLY A 239 9.05 6.30 -21.60
N SER A 240 10.30 6.62 -21.28
CA SER A 240 10.65 7.30 -20.02
C SER A 240 10.36 8.81 -20.02
N SER A 241 9.87 9.39 -21.11
CA SER A 241 9.52 10.82 -21.22
C SER A 241 8.03 11.07 -21.33
N ILE A 242 7.19 10.12 -20.91
CA ILE A 242 5.73 10.27 -20.88
C ILE A 242 5.33 11.39 -19.91
N ASP A 243 4.49 12.31 -20.39
CA ASP A 243 3.82 13.35 -19.61
C ASP A 243 2.31 13.28 -19.82
N TYR A 244 1.53 13.42 -18.76
CA TYR A 244 0.07 13.35 -18.77
C TYR A 244 -0.62 14.71 -18.60
N GLN A 245 0.15 15.82 -18.65
CA GLN A 245 -0.40 17.17 -18.73
C GLN A 245 -0.93 17.47 -20.14
N THR A 246 -1.99 16.77 -20.53
CA THR A 246 -2.72 17.02 -21.77
C THR A 246 -4.16 16.58 -21.68
N SER A 247 -5.05 17.24 -22.41
CA SER A 247 -6.44 16.80 -22.58
C SER A 247 -6.59 15.75 -23.69
N ALA A 248 -5.50 15.38 -24.37
CA ALA A 248 -5.55 14.57 -25.57
C ALA A 248 -6.08 13.15 -25.30
N ILE A 249 -6.92 12.65 -26.19
CA ILE A 249 -7.48 11.29 -26.17
C ILE A 249 -7.05 10.49 -27.39
N ASP A 250 -7.04 9.17 -27.28
CA ASP A 250 -7.05 8.30 -28.46
C ASP A 250 -8.48 8.20 -28.98
N THR A 251 -8.76 8.93 -30.07
CA THR A 251 -10.10 8.99 -30.68
C THR A 251 -10.57 7.65 -31.23
N SER A 252 -9.69 6.67 -31.43
CA SER A 252 -10.11 5.31 -31.81
C SER A 252 -10.76 4.54 -30.66
N THR A 253 -10.59 5.01 -29.42
CA THR A 253 -11.21 4.46 -28.21
C THR A 253 -12.42 5.26 -27.74
N ASP A 254 -12.72 6.40 -28.37
CA ASP A 254 -13.84 7.25 -27.98
C ASP A 254 -15.17 6.49 -28.04
N THR A 255 -15.80 6.32 -26.88
CA THR A 255 -16.99 5.49 -26.71
C THR A 255 -18.06 6.23 -25.93
N LEU A 256 -19.26 6.29 -26.52
CA LEU A 256 -20.44 6.89 -25.91
C LEU A 256 -20.87 6.12 -24.66
N ILE A 257 -21.17 6.86 -23.59
CA ILE A 257 -21.80 6.38 -22.36
C ILE A 257 -23.29 6.75 -22.41
N THR A 258 -24.15 5.79 -22.10
CA THR A 258 -25.61 5.95 -22.13
C THR A 258 -26.26 5.61 -20.80
N VAL A 259 -27.50 6.06 -20.62
CA VAL A 259 -28.40 5.66 -19.52
C VAL A 259 -29.72 5.26 -20.16
N ASP A 260 -30.17 4.03 -19.92
CA ASP A 260 -31.38 3.47 -20.55
C ASP A 260 -31.35 3.58 -22.09
N GLY A 261 -30.16 3.48 -22.68
CA GLY A 261 -29.89 3.61 -24.12
C GLY A 261 -29.90 5.03 -24.66
N SER A 262 -30.04 6.05 -23.81
CA SER A 262 -30.05 7.46 -24.21
C SER A 262 -28.67 8.12 -24.06
N GLU A 263 -28.25 8.87 -25.07
CA GLU A 263 -27.02 9.70 -25.04
C GLU A 263 -27.17 10.89 -24.09
N SER A 264 -28.34 11.53 -24.09
CA SER A 264 -28.66 12.63 -23.19
C SER A 264 -29.56 12.13 -22.06
N PHE A 265 -29.20 12.48 -20.83
CA PHE A 265 -29.85 11.98 -19.62
C PHE A 265 -29.69 12.97 -18.47
N THR A 266 -30.47 12.75 -17.41
CA THR A 266 -30.49 13.61 -16.22
C THR A 266 -30.01 12.83 -15.00
N ILE A 267 -29.20 13.47 -14.15
CA ILE A 267 -28.95 13.03 -12.78
C ILE A 267 -29.84 13.89 -11.88
N PRO A 268 -30.95 13.37 -11.34
CA PRO A 268 -31.90 14.19 -10.59
C PRO A 268 -31.27 14.81 -9.33
N ALA A 269 -31.82 15.93 -8.87
CA ALA A 269 -31.41 16.57 -7.63
C ALA A 269 -31.42 15.59 -6.44
N GLY A 270 -30.30 15.46 -5.72
CA GLY A 270 -30.18 14.59 -4.56
C GLY A 270 -30.04 13.09 -4.87
N GLU A 271 -29.99 12.70 -6.15
CA GLU A 271 -29.98 11.31 -6.57
C GLU A 271 -28.62 10.86 -7.11
N VAL A 272 -28.48 9.55 -7.21
CA VAL A 272 -27.33 8.85 -7.80
C VAL A 272 -27.86 7.91 -8.88
N ILE A 273 -27.20 7.86 -10.03
CA ILE A 273 -27.52 6.93 -11.11
C ILE A 273 -26.30 6.09 -11.47
N ILE A 274 -26.57 4.94 -12.10
CA ILE A 274 -25.55 4.08 -12.70
C ILE A 274 -25.79 4.08 -14.21
N THR A 275 -24.73 4.24 -14.99
CA THR A 275 -24.81 4.19 -16.47
C THR A 275 -25.07 2.78 -16.97
N ASP A 276 -25.43 2.67 -18.25
CA ASP A 276 -25.46 1.38 -18.93
C ASP A 276 -24.07 0.71 -18.91
N GLU A 277 -24.05 -0.60 -19.15
CA GLU A 277 -22.81 -1.33 -19.36
C GLU A 277 -22.21 -0.99 -20.73
N ILE A 278 -20.95 -0.55 -20.75
CA ILE A 278 -20.26 -0.14 -21.97
C ILE A 278 -19.13 -1.12 -22.26
N GLU A 279 -19.11 -1.68 -23.48
CA GLU A 279 -17.99 -2.48 -23.98
C GLU A 279 -16.77 -1.56 -24.16
N PHE A 280 -15.83 -1.62 -23.22
CA PHE A 280 -14.65 -0.77 -23.20
C PHE A 280 -13.54 -1.47 -22.43
N THR A 281 -12.48 -1.85 -23.15
CA THR A 281 -11.33 -2.49 -22.51
C THR A 281 -10.58 -1.47 -21.68
N THR A 282 -10.54 -1.69 -20.38
CA THR A 282 -9.77 -0.88 -19.43
C THR A 282 -8.46 -1.59 -19.10
N THR A 283 -7.34 -0.89 -19.23
CA THR A 283 -6.04 -1.38 -18.78
C THR A 283 -5.69 -0.78 -17.43
N ALA A 284 -5.28 -1.61 -16.47
CA ALA A 284 -4.83 -1.16 -15.16
C ALA A 284 -3.73 -0.10 -15.28
N LEU A 285 -3.91 1.01 -14.57
CA LEU A 285 -2.99 2.14 -14.52
C LEU A 285 -2.82 2.87 -15.86
N GLU A 286 -3.72 2.69 -16.82
CA GLU A 286 -3.85 3.58 -17.97
C GLU A 286 -4.81 4.71 -17.61
N ASN A 287 -4.56 5.93 -18.09
CA ASN A 287 -5.45 7.04 -17.81
C ASN A 287 -6.63 7.01 -18.78
N LEU A 288 -7.83 7.27 -18.27
CA LEU A 288 -9.03 7.46 -19.07
C LEU A 288 -9.49 8.91 -18.94
N ALA A 289 -10.01 9.46 -20.03
CA ALA A 289 -10.72 10.72 -20.06
C ALA A 289 -12.22 10.44 -20.04
N ILE A 290 -12.93 10.99 -19.04
CA ILE A 290 -14.39 11.03 -19.00
C ILE A 290 -14.83 12.43 -19.42
N SER A 291 -15.44 12.53 -20.59
CA SER A 291 -15.90 13.79 -21.18
C SER A 291 -17.41 13.92 -21.07
N MET A 292 -17.90 14.96 -20.40
CA MET A 292 -19.32 15.22 -20.20
C MET A 292 -19.67 16.60 -20.74
N TYR A 293 -20.59 16.67 -21.71
CA TYR A 293 -21.21 17.93 -22.11
C TYR A 293 -22.39 18.22 -21.18
N ILE A 294 -22.25 19.26 -20.37
CA ILE A 294 -23.22 19.68 -19.37
C ILE A 294 -24.17 20.70 -20.02
N LEU A 295 -25.45 20.36 -20.11
CA LEU A 295 -26.50 21.29 -20.57
C LEU A 295 -26.87 22.26 -19.44
N ASP A 296 -27.16 21.70 -18.26
CA ASP A 296 -27.47 22.45 -17.05
C ASP A 296 -26.93 21.71 -15.80
N ALA A 297 -26.62 22.48 -14.75
CA ALA A 297 -26.10 21.95 -13.49
C ALA A 297 -26.29 22.95 -12.34
N PRO A 298 -26.35 22.49 -11.07
CA PRO A 298 -26.37 23.38 -9.93
C PRO A 298 -25.12 24.27 -9.89
N GLU A 299 -25.26 25.49 -9.36
CA GLU A 299 -24.14 26.40 -9.10
C GLU A 299 -23.65 26.34 -7.63
N SER A 300 -24.42 25.71 -6.75
CA SER A 300 -24.07 25.52 -5.33
C SER A 300 -24.35 24.09 -4.91
N ASN A 301 -23.56 23.57 -3.96
CA ASN A 301 -23.61 22.16 -3.55
C ASN A 301 -23.43 21.19 -4.74
N ILE A 302 -22.59 21.58 -5.69
CA ILE A 302 -22.15 20.71 -6.79
C ILE A 302 -21.48 19.49 -6.17
N THR A 303 -22.00 18.32 -6.49
CA THR A 303 -21.39 17.06 -6.06
C THR A 303 -20.09 16.84 -6.82
N GLY A 304 -18.99 16.67 -6.10
CA GLY A 304 -17.67 16.46 -6.70
C GLY A 304 -16.58 16.26 -5.66
N HIS A 305 -15.32 16.35 -6.05
CA HIS A 305 -14.16 16.26 -5.14
C HIS A 305 -13.21 17.41 -5.41
N ARG A 306 -12.92 18.26 -4.42
CA ARG A 306 -12.28 19.56 -4.68
C ARG A 306 -10.79 19.45 -4.96
N GLY A 307 -10.16 18.37 -4.51
CA GLY A 307 -8.78 18.07 -4.85
C GLY A 307 -8.65 16.71 -5.55
N ALA A 308 -8.92 16.69 -6.84
CA ALA A 308 -8.65 15.54 -7.68
C ALA A 308 -7.16 15.17 -7.71
N ARG A 309 -6.25 16.17 -7.54
CA ARG A 309 -4.80 16.06 -7.84
C ARG A 309 -4.54 15.57 -9.27
N ALA A 310 -5.56 15.68 -10.10
CA ALA A 310 -5.61 15.40 -11.52
C ALA A 310 -6.30 16.60 -12.20
N THR A 311 -5.89 16.90 -13.42
CA THR A 311 -6.42 18.03 -14.18
C THR A 311 -7.76 17.68 -14.80
N THR A 312 -8.76 18.51 -14.54
CA THR A 312 -10.01 18.57 -15.28
C THR A 312 -9.95 19.76 -16.23
N TYR A 313 -10.25 19.51 -17.50
CA TYR A 313 -10.31 20.51 -18.56
C TYR A 313 -11.76 20.91 -18.82
N GLN A 314 -12.00 22.18 -19.12
CA GLN A 314 -13.32 22.69 -19.43
C GLN A 314 -13.27 23.53 -20.71
N MET A 315 -14.20 23.28 -21.63
CA MET A 315 -14.29 23.95 -22.91
C MET A 315 -15.76 24.25 -23.27
N PRO A 316 -16.11 25.46 -23.76
CA PRO A 316 -17.48 25.75 -24.18
C PRO A 316 -17.96 24.85 -25.33
N GLY A 317 -19.26 24.51 -25.29
CA GLY A 317 -19.90 23.70 -26.32
C GLY A 317 -19.71 22.19 -26.14
N ASN A 318 -20.35 21.41 -27.02
CA ASN A 318 -20.20 19.97 -27.07
C ASN A 318 -18.94 19.62 -27.89
N VAL A 319 -17.88 19.23 -27.18
CA VAL A 319 -16.58 18.84 -27.76
C VAL A 319 -16.10 17.51 -27.15
N VAL A 320 -17.03 16.65 -26.74
CA VAL A 320 -16.73 15.40 -26.02
C VAL A 320 -15.77 14.48 -26.79
N SER A 321 -15.92 14.40 -28.11
CA SER A 321 -15.12 13.56 -29.01
C SER A 321 -13.88 14.23 -29.61
N GLU A 322 -13.60 15.50 -29.30
CA GLU A 322 -12.43 16.20 -29.87
C GLU A 322 -11.13 15.57 -29.34
N GLU A 323 -10.15 15.33 -30.22
CA GLU A 323 -8.88 14.69 -29.84
C GLU A 323 -8.23 15.45 -28.68
N SER A 324 -8.18 16.78 -28.75
CA SER A 324 -7.71 17.64 -27.67
C SER A 324 -8.63 18.86 -27.57
N ILE A 325 -8.87 19.29 -26.34
CA ILE A 325 -9.63 20.49 -26.03
C ILE A 325 -8.75 21.56 -25.38
N GLU A 326 -7.43 21.53 -25.60
CA GLU A 326 -6.47 22.55 -25.16
C GLU A 326 -6.31 23.65 -26.22
N THR A 327 -7.15 24.68 -26.10
CA THR A 327 -7.19 25.87 -26.95
C THR A 327 -7.06 27.14 -26.09
N GLY A 328 -7.20 28.32 -26.69
CA GLY A 328 -7.15 29.59 -25.96
C GLY A 328 -8.31 29.80 -24.97
N ASP A 329 -9.45 29.12 -25.17
CA ASP A 329 -10.64 29.27 -24.34
C ASP A 329 -10.72 28.22 -23.21
N THR A 330 -9.78 27.28 -23.18
CA THR A 330 -9.77 26.16 -22.24
C THR A 330 -9.45 26.64 -20.83
N LYS A 331 -10.28 26.20 -19.89
CA LYS A 331 -10.03 26.39 -18.46
C LYS A 331 -9.64 25.06 -17.83
N THR A 332 -8.92 25.13 -16.72
CA THR A 332 -8.55 23.95 -15.95
C THR A 332 -8.87 24.13 -14.47
N THR A 333 -9.13 23.01 -13.81
CA THR A 333 -9.22 22.89 -12.34
C THR A 333 -8.64 21.55 -11.92
N THR A 334 -8.40 21.38 -10.62
CA THR A 334 -7.98 20.10 -10.03
C THR A 334 -9.11 19.50 -9.20
N SER A 335 -10.31 19.44 -9.76
CA SER A 335 -11.51 18.93 -9.10
C SER A 335 -12.27 17.98 -10.02
N TRP A 336 -12.91 16.97 -9.44
CA TRP A 336 -13.84 16.09 -10.14
C TRP A 336 -15.29 16.51 -9.88
N PHE A 337 -16.20 16.23 -10.82
CA PHE A 337 -17.63 16.55 -10.77
C PHE A 337 -18.44 15.35 -11.20
N PHE A 338 -19.47 15.04 -10.42
CA PHE A 338 -20.52 14.05 -10.69
C PHE A 338 -20.06 12.59 -10.86
N VAL A 339 -18.87 12.30 -11.40
CA VAL A 339 -18.30 10.95 -11.41
C VAL A 339 -17.75 10.62 -10.02
N SER A 340 -18.29 9.57 -9.41
CA SER A 340 -18.00 9.18 -8.03
C SER A 340 -17.31 7.83 -7.94
N ASP A 341 -17.70 6.90 -8.82
CA ASP A 341 -17.10 5.57 -8.95
C ASP A 341 -17.08 5.16 -10.43
N VAL A 342 -16.05 4.40 -10.78
CA VAL A 342 -15.95 3.67 -12.05
C VAL A 342 -15.71 2.21 -11.74
N SER A 343 -16.59 1.37 -12.24
CA SER A 343 -16.56 -0.07 -12.06
C SER A 343 -16.33 -0.78 -13.38
N ILE A 344 -15.60 -1.90 -13.30
CA ILE A 344 -15.27 -2.73 -14.46
C ILE A 344 -15.81 -4.14 -14.30
N TRP A 345 -16.15 -4.76 -15.42
CA TRP A 345 -16.48 -6.18 -15.45
C TRP A 345 -15.19 -7.01 -15.54
N THR A 346 -14.86 -7.72 -14.46
CA THR A 346 -13.58 -8.44 -14.35
C THR A 346 -13.72 -9.74 -13.57
N LYS A 347 -12.79 -10.66 -13.79
CA LYS A 347 -12.81 -12.00 -13.22
C LYS A 347 -12.12 -12.04 -11.86
N GLY A 348 -12.87 -12.42 -10.82
CA GLY A 348 -12.34 -12.54 -9.46
C GLY A 348 -11.80 -11.23 -8.89
N GLY A 349 -12.29 -10.09 -9.40
CA GLY A 349 -11.93 -8.76 -8.90
C GLY A 349 -12.22 -8.63 -7.40
N LYS A 350 -11.53 -7.71 -6.73
CA LYS A 350 -11.83 -7.24 -5.38
C LYS A 350 -11.41 -5.79 -5.26
N ALA A 351 -12.12 -4.99 -4.47
CA ALA A 351 -11.70 -3.62 -4.17
C ALA A 351 -11.16 -3.48 -2.74
N VAL A 352 -10.16 -2.60 -2.58
CA VAL A 352 -9.77 -2.02 -1.30
C VAL A 352 -10.12 -0.53 -1.26
N VAL A 353 -10.99 -0.16 -0.32
CA VAL A 353 -11.29 1.24 -0.01
C VAL A 353 -10.23 1.80 0.93
N CYS A 354 -9.59 2.90 0.54
CA CYS A 354 -8.65 3.64 1.39
C CYS A 354 -9.37 4.86 1.95
N PHE A 355 -9.88 4.75 3.18
CA PHE A 355 -10.61 5.82 3.84
C PHE A 355 -9.65 6.71 4.64
N GLY A 356 -9.80 8.03 4.50
CA GLY A 356 -8.99 8.94 5.30
C GLY A 356 -9.15 10.43 5.07
N ASP A 357 -8.13 11.16 5.49
CA ASP A 357 -8.07 12.63 5.44
C ASP A 357 -7.16 13.11 4.30
N SER A 358 -6.57 14.30 4.44
CA SER A 358 -5.65 14.91 3.45
C SER A 358 -4.47 14.01 3.09
N ILE A 359 -4.03 13.13 3.99
CA ILE A 359 -2.89 12.24 3.74
C ILE A 359 -3.31 11.10 2.80
N THR A 360 -4.52 10.58 2.96
CA THR A 360 -5.09 9.56 2.05
C THR A 360 -5.48 10.16 0.71
N ASP A 361 -6.08 11.34 0.75
CA ASP A 361 -6.45 12.13 -0.42
C ASP A 361 -5.24 12.46 -1.31
N GLY A 362 -4.05 12.57 -0.69
CA GLY A 362 -2.78 12.77 -1.37
C GLY A 362 -2.34 14.23 -1.42
N TYR A 363 -2.67 15.01 -0.39
CA TYR A 363 -2.25 16.41 -0.29
C TYR A 363 -0.73 16.56 -0.52
N GLY A 364 -0.36 17.54 -1.34
CA GLY A 364 1.02 17.88 -1.60
C GLY A 364 1.65 17.20 -2.82
N THR A 365 0.98 16.26 -3.50
CA THR A 365 1.51 15.66 -4.74
C THR A 365 1.51 16.63 -5.93
N ASP A 366 0.81 17.75 -5.81
CA ASP A 366 0.68 18.84 -6.78
C ASP A 366 1.06 20.21 -6.20
N ALA A 367 1.78 20.23 -5.07
CA ALA A 367 2.24 21.45 -4.41
C ALA A 367 3.22 22.24 -5.30
N SER A 368 2.71 23.27 -5.99
CA SER A 368 3.48 24.09 -6.95
C SER A 368 4.68 24.79 -6.33
N TYR A 369 4.61 25.18 -5.05
CA TYR A 369 5.74 25.77 -4.32
C TYR A 369 6.91 24.80 -4.09
N LEU A 370 6.68 23.49 -4.24
CA LEU A 370 7.71 22.44 -4.26
C LEU A 370 8.09 22.02 -5.70
N GLY A 371 7.62 22.75 -6.72
CA GLY A 371 7.82 22.40 -8.13
C GLY A 371 7.02 21.17 -8.59
N LYS A 372 6.01 20.76 -7.81
CA LYS A 372 5.11 19.66 -8.15
C LYS A 372 3.90 20.16 -8.95
N ARG A 373 3.22 19.24 -9.62
CA ARG A 373 2.11 19.51 -10.52
C ARG A 373 1.08 18.38 -10.44
N PRO A 374 -0.19 18.62 -10.80
CA PRO A 374 -1.19 17.56 -10.89
C PRO A 374 -0.77 16.45 -11.88
N ASP A 375 -1.55 15.38 -11.94
CA ASP A 375 -1.37 14.26 -12.88
C ASP A 375 -0.07 13.47 -12.67
N SER A 376 0.52 13.56 -11.47
CA SER A 376 1.76 12.87 -11.14
C SER A 376 1.55 11.40 -10.74
N TYR A 377 0.37 11.04 -10.23
CA TYR A 377 0.04 9.71 -9.70
C TYR A 377 1.09 9.21 -8.71
N THR A 378 1.41 10.07 -7.74
CA THR A 378 2.43 9.88 -6.69
C THR A 378 1.87 9.87 -5.28
N ARG A 379 0.56 9.65 -5.11
CA ARG A 379 -0.07 9.40 -3.81
C ARG A 379 0.33 8.00 -3.33
N TRP A 380 0.24 7.72 -2.03
CA TRP A 380 0.59 6.38 -1.54
C TRP A 380 -0.31 5.29 -2.13
N ILE A 381 -1.58 5.62 -2.40
CA ILE A 381 -2.52 4.73 -3.08
C ILE A 381 -2.10 4.42 -4.53
N ASP A 382 -1.49 5.38 -5.24
CA ASP A 382 -1.04 5.20 -6.62
C ASP A 382 0.14 4.22 -6.66
N TYR A 383 1.08 4.39 -5.73
CA TYR A 383 2.18 3.45 -5.53
C TYR A 383 1.70 2.08 -5.04
N PHE A 384 0.67 2.04 -4.20
CA PHE A 384 0.07 0.80 -3.72
C PHE A 384 -0.59 0.02 -4.87
N ALA A 385 -1.40 0.69 -5.70
CA ALA A 385 -2.00 0.10 -6.91
C ALA A 385 -0.92 -0.44 -7.85
N LYS A 386 0.15 0.34 -8.11
CA LYS A 386 1.32 -0.13 -8.89
C LYS A 386 1.94 -1.42 -8.31
N ARG A 387 2.06 -1.52 -6.98
CA ARG A 387 2.61 -2.72 -6.31
C ARG A 387 1.66 -3.91 -6.41
N LEU A 388 0.35 -3.72 -6.29
CA LEU A 388 -0.66 -4.77 -6.46
C LEU A 388 -0.65 -5.33 -7.88
N GLN A 389 -0.65 -4.45 -8.88
CA GLN A 389 -0.61 -4.83 -10.31
C GLN A 389 0.69 -5.52 -10.70
N GLY A 390 1.82 -5.17 -10.06
CA GLY A 390 3.10 -5.84 -10.25
C GLY A 390 3.21 -7.25 -9.67
N ASN A 391 2.15 -7.77 -9.04
CA ASN A 391 2.14 -9.07 -8.38
C ASN A 391 0.92 -9.91 -8.82
N GLU A 392 1.18 -11.05 -9.44
CA GLU A 392 0.17 -11.98 -9.97
C GLU A 392 -0.89 -12.40 -8.94
N ASP A 393 -0.49 -12.58 -7.68
CA ASP A 393 -1.40 -12.98 -6.60
C ASP A 393 -2.38 -11.86 -6.20
N THR A 394 -2.14 -10.62 -6.62
CA THR A 394 -2.88 -9.44 -6.15
C THR A 394 -3.31 -8.47 -7.25
N LYS A 395 -2.95 -8.71 -8.51
CA LYS A 395 -3.32 -7.82 -9.64
C LYS A 395 -4.82 -7.74 -9.92
N HIS A 396 -5.62 -8.63 -9.32
CA HIS A 396 -7.08 -8.59 -9.37
C HIS A 396 -7.68 -7.63 -8.31
N ILE A 397 -6.84 -6.90 -7.57
CA ILE A 397 -7.26 -6.04 -6.47
C ILE A 397 -7.11 -4.57 -6.88
N SER A 398 -8.22 -3.85 -6.87
CA SER A 398 -8.31 -2.43 -7.16
C SER A 398 -8.19 -1.59 -5.88
N VAL A 399 -7.77 -0.34 -6.03
CA VAL A 399 -7.61 0.61 -4.94
C VAL A 399 -8.51 1.82 -5.18
N ILE A 400 -9.35 2.13 -4.20
CA ILE A 400 -10.30 3.25 -4.23
C ILE A 400 -9.87 4.31 -3.21
N ASN A 401 -9.96 5.60 -3.58
CA ASN A 401 -9.52 6.71 -2.73
C ASN A 401 -10.69 7.44 -2.09
N GLU A 402 -10.92 7.19 -0.81
CA GLU A 402 -11.96 7.85 -0.03
C GLU A 402 -11.36 8.86 0.97
N GLY A 403 -10.27 9.50 0.55
CA GLY A 403 -9.57 10.54 1.30
C GLY A 403 -10.16 11.93 1.04
N ILE A 404 -10.42 12.71 2.10
CA ILE A 404 -10.82 14.12 1.97
C ILE A 404 -9.92 15.05 2.78
N GLY A 405 -9.37 16.06 2.12
CA GLY A 405 -8.60 17.12 2.76
C GLY A 405 -9.33 17.78 3.94
N SER A 406 -8.65 17.92 5.08
CA SER A 406 -9.17 18.53 6.32
C SER A 406 -10.36 17.82 6.97
N ASN A 407 -10.76 16.64 6.48
CA ASN A 407 -11.85 15.86 7.08
C ASN A 407 -11.42 15.24 8.42
N ALA A 408 -12.32 15.25 9.39
CA ALA A 408 -12.12 14.73 10.73
C ALA A 408 -13.31 13.85 11.12
N MET A 409 -13.16 13.03 12.16
CA MET A 409 -14.19 12.11 12.63
C MET A 409 -15.49 12.84 12.98
N PHE A 410 -15.38 13.98 13.66
CA PHE A 410 -16.52 14.75 14.15
C PHE A 410 -16.81 16.04 13.38
N GLY A 411 -16.16 16.25 12.24
CA GLY A 411 -16.42 17.42 11.42
C GLY A 411 -15.44 17.57 10.26
N GLY A 412 -15.76 18.47 9.35
CA GLY A 412 -14.92 18.83 8.24
C GLY A 412 -15.54 20.02 7.54
N TYR A 413 -14.73 20.75 6.78
CA TYR A 413 -15.23 21.79 5.87
C TYR A 413 -14.74 21.46 4.46
N PRO A 414 -15.59 21.52 3.41
CA PRO A 414 -17.03 21.74 3.38
C PRO A 414 -17.87 20.45 3.30
N THR A 415 -17.33 19.31 3.75
CA THR A 415 -17.94 17.98 3.59
C THR A 415 -18.54 17.41 4.87
N ASP A 416 -19.26 16.31 4.74
CA ASP A 416 -19.80 15.54 5.87
C ASP A 416 -18.67 14.99 6.76
N ALA A 417 -18.94 14.82 8.05
CA ALA A 417 -17.93 14.29 8.97
C ALA A 417 -17.55 12.86 8.60
N GLY A 418 -16.34 12.43 8.95
CA GLY A 418 -15.87 11.08 8.60
C GLY A 418 -16.81 9.97 9.06
N LYS A 419 -17.37 10.10 10.27
CA LYS A 419 -18.36 9.14 10.80
C LYS A 419 -19.68 9.12 10.03
N ASP A 420 -20.07 10.24 9.42
CA ASP A 420 -21.36 10.38 8.73
C ASP A 420 -21.27 9.88 7.29
N ARG A 421 -20.09 9.94 6.66
CA ARG A 421 -19.86 9.50 5.27
C ARG A 421 -19.33 8.07 5.15
N PHE A 422 -18.77 7.49 6.20
CA PHE A 422 -18.04 6.22 6.12
C PHE A 422 -18.86 5.07 5.54
N GLU A 423 -20.15 4.97 5.86
CA GLU A 423 -20.99 3.91 5.32
C GLU A 423 -21.15 4.02 3.80
N ARG A 424 -21.49 5.22 3.31
CA ARG A 424 -21.61 5.50 1.88
C ARG A 424 -20.29 5.22 1.16
N ASP A 425 -19.20 5.83 1.64
CA ASP A 425 -17.87 5.77 1.02
C ASP A 425 -17.24 4.36 1.14
N LEU A 426 -17.80 3.47 1.95
CA LEU A 426 -17.38 2.07 2.02
C LEU A 426 -18.24 1.16 1.14
N LEU A 427 -19.57 1.29 1.22
CA LEU A 427 -20.52 0.29 0.73
C LEU A 427 -21.06 0.62 -0.67
N GLU A 428 -20.92 1.86 -1.15
CA GLU A 428 -21.38 2.25 -2.48
C GLU A 428 -20.32 2.02 -3.58
N HIS A 429 -19.41 1.08 -3.33
CA HIS A 429 -18.45 0.56 -4.29
C HIS A 429 -18.70 -0.93 -4.54
N ASP A 430 -18.48 -1.36 -5.77
CA ASP A 430 -18.66 -2.74 -6.18
C ASP A 430 -17.53 -3.64 -5.64
N ASN A 431 -17.95 -4.72 -4.98
CA ASN A 431 -17.08 -5.85 -4.62
C ASN A 431 -15.89 -5.47 -3.70
N VAL A 432 -16.15 -4.60 -2.73
CA VAL A 432 -15.22 -4.26 -1.66
C VAL A 432 -14.96 -5.47 -0.78
N ALA A 433 -13.69 -5.84 -0.64
CA ALA A 433 -13.25 -6.93 0.23
C ALA A 433 -12.35 -6.44 1.37
N TYR A 434 -11.81 -5.23 1.24
CA TYR A 434 -10.85 -4.66 2.18
C TYR A 434 -11.11 -3.17 2.42
N CYS A 435 -10.82 -2.71 3.63
CA CYS A 435 -10.77 -1.29 3.99
C CYS A 435 -9.43 -0.98 4.67
N ILE A 436 -8.80 0.14 4.31
CA ILE A 436 -7.66 0.71 5.03
C ILE A 436 -8.10 2.03 5.64
N ILE A 437 -8.00 2.16 6.96
CA ILE A 437 -8.33 3.39 7.69
C ILE A 437 -7.03 4.09 8.09
N LEU A 438 -6.72 5.22 7.44
CA LEU A 438 -5.72 6.19 7.86
C LEU A 438 -6.44 7.53 8.09
N PHE A 439 -6.91 7.74 9.32
CA PHE A 439 -7.81 8.86 9.60
C PHE A 439 -7.70 9.34 11.04
N GLY A 440 -7.95 10.63 11.26
CA GLY A 440 -8.17 11.21 12.59
C GLY A 440 -7.14 12.25 13.02
N VAL A 441 -6.13 12.57 12.19
CA VAL A 441 -5.12 13.57 12.57
C VAL A 441 -5.73 14.96 12.77
N ASN A 442 -6.77 15.28 12.00
CA ASN A 442 -7.50 16.55 12.10
C ASN A 442 -8.28 16.69 13.42
N ASP A 443 -8.71 15.58 14.03
CA ASP A 443 -9.34 15.60 15.35
C ASP A 443 -8.36 15.93 16.47
N LEU A 444 -7.05 15.80 16.20
CA LEU A 444 -5.95 16.01 17.14
C LEU A 444 -5.33 17.41 17.05
N ASN A 445 -5.95 18.37 16.38
CA ASN A 445 -5.42 19.74 16.32
C ASN A 445 -5.42 20.41 17.72
N LYS A 446 -4.21 20.65 18.27
CA LYS A 446 -3.94 21.39 19.52
C LYS A 446 -4.80 20.97 20.71
N LEU A 447 -4.94 19.67 20.95
CA LEU A 447 -5.73 19.17 22.07
C LEU A 447 -5.08 19.54 23.42
N PRO A 448 -5.85 19.96 24.43
CA PRO A 448 -5.28 20.28 25.74
C PRO A 448 -4.91 19.03 26.54
N ASP A 449 -5.59 17.90 26.30
CA ASP A 449 -5.48 16.65 27.05
C ASP A 449 -5.96 15.45 26.21
N THR A 450 -6.18 14.30 26.85
CA THR A 450 -6.60 13.04 26.21
C THR A 450 -8.11 12.79 26.23
N SER A 451 -8.93 13.78 26.59
CA SER A 451 -10.39 13.60 26.75
C SER A 451 -11.10 13.14 25.47
N LYS A 452 -10.56 13.44 24.28
CA LYS A 452 -11.11 12.99 22.99
C LYS A 452 -10.88 11.51 22.67
N PHE A 453 -10.01 10.81 23.42
CA PHE A 453 -9.64 9.43 23.10
C PHE A 453 -10.87 8.51 23.04
N GLU A 454 -11.72 8.51 24.07
CA GLU A 454 -12.85 7.59 24.15
C GLU A 454 -13.89 7.84 23.05
N SER A 455 -14.15 9.11 22.71
CA SER A 455 -15.07 9.42 21.60
C SER A 455 -14.51 8.96 20.26
N LEU A 456 -13.22 9.19 19.99
CA LEU A 456 -12.59 8.75 18.73
C LEU A 456 -12.56 7.22 18.64
N LYS A 457 -12.18 6.54 19.72
CA LYS A 457 -12.19 5.08 19.83
C LYS A 457 -13.57 4.51 19.51
N SER A 458 -14.63 5.08 20.10
CA SER A 458 -16.00 4.62 19.86
C SER A 458 -16.41 4.71 18.39
N GLU A 459 -16.01 5.77 17.66
CA GLU A 459 -16.34 5.89 16.23
C GLU A 459 -15.51 4.94 15.37
N TYR A 460 -14.24 4.69 15.71
CA TYR A 460 -13.46 3.65 15.03
C TYR A 460 -14.07 2.26 15.25
N GLU A 461 -14.57 1.95 16.45
CA GLU A 461 -15.28 0.69 16.75
C GLU A 461 -16.51 0.55 15.84
N THR A 462 -17.32 1.61 15.68
CA THR A 462 -18.45 1.63 14.74
C THR A 462 -18.01 1.34 13.29
N MET A 463 -16.95 1.99 12.81
CA MET A 463 -16.42 1.77 11.46
C MET A 463 -15.91 0.33 11.25
N ILE A 464 -15.26 -0.24 12.26
CA ILE A 464 -14.74 -1.61 12.23
C ILE A 464 -15.89 -2.62 12.22
N ASP A 465 -16.93 -2.40 13.03
CA ASP A 465 -18.12 -3.24 13.07
C ASP A 465 -18.90 -3.19 11.74
N LEU A 466 -18.97 -2.01 11.11
CA LEU A 466 -19.56 -1.87 9.77
C LEU A 466 -18.80 -2.69 8.72
N CYS A 467 -17.46 -2.61 8.70
CA CYS A 467 -16.65 -3.44 7.81
C CYS A 467 -16.94 -4.94 8.03
N ARG A 468 -16.89 -5.38 9.29
CA ARG A 468 -17.01 -6.80 9.65
C ARG A 468 -18.39 -7.37 9.36
N SER A 469 -19.46 -6.60 9.62
CA SER A 469 -20.83 -7.01 9.31
C SER A 469 -21.07 -7.18 7.81
N ASN A 470 -20.27 -6.51 6.97
CA ASN A 470 -20.28 -6.64 5.51
C ASN A 470 -19.20 -7.59 4.96
N ASN A 471 -18.53 -8.38 5.81
CA ASN A 471 -17.43 -9.28 5.43
C ASN A 471 -16.22 -8.59 4.77
N ILE A 472 -16.03 -7.30 5.07
CA ILE A 472 -14.88 -6.51 4.62
C ILE A 472 -13.79 -6.63 5.68
N LYS A 473 -12.59 -7.05 5.27
CA LYS A 473 -11.42 -7.04 6.16
C LYS A 473 -10.94 -5.61 6.38
N VAL A 474 -10.74 -5.21 7.61
CA VAL A 474 -10.35 -3.83 7.95
C VAL A 474 -8.93 -3.78 8.49
N PHE A 475 -8.11 -2.93 7.91
CA PHE A 475 -6.74 -2.68 8.33
C PHE A 475 -6.62 -1.25 8.85
N ALA A 476 -6.13 -1.09 10.08
CA ALA A 476 -5.82 0.23 10.61
C ALA A 476 -4.39 0.65 10.23
N ALA A 477 -4.25 1.90 9.83
CA ALA A 477 -2.97 2.59 9.77
C ALA A 477 -2.90 3.55 10.96
N PRO A 478 -2.01 3.30 11.95
CA PRO A 478 -1.81 4.19 13.08
C PRO A 478 -1.56 5.64 12.62
N ILE A 479 -2.16 6.60 13.31
CA ILE A 479 -2.06 8.03 13.00
C ILE A 479 -0.58 8.41 12.97
N LEU A 480 -0.15 9.04 11.88
CA LEU A 480 1.25 9.38 11.63
C LEU A 480 1.79 10.35 12.70
N PRO A 481 3.11 10.37 12.94
CA PRO A 481 3.69 11.39 13.81
C PRO A 481 3.50 12.79 13.22
N PHE A 482 3.35 13.82 14.04
CA PHE A 482 3.20 15.22 13.58
C PHE A 482 3.85 16.23 14.56
N GLY A 483 4.91 15.82 15.24
CA GLY A 483 5.54 16.57 16.35
C GLY A 483 6.12 17.94 16.00
N THR A 484 6.33 18.23 14.72
CA THR A 484 6.78 19.53 14.21
C THR A 484 5.66 20.34 13.54
N SER A 485 4.45 19.80 13.48
CA SER A 485 3.30 20.48 12.90
C SER A 485 2.69 21.50 13.86
N ASP A 486 2.06 22.53 13.30
CA ASP A 486 1.22 23.46 14.05
C ASP A 486 0.06 22.79 14.78
N TYR A 487 -0.32 21.56 14.41
CA TYR A 487 -1.36 20.79 15.10
C TYR A 487 -0.88 20.23 16.44
N TYR A 488 0.43 20.22 16.69
CA TYR A 488 1.00 19.56 17.85
C TYR A 488 0.64 20.24 19.17
N SER A 489 0.38 19.39 20.16
CA SER A 489 0.47 19.67 21.59
C SER A 489 0.82 18.36 22.30
N GLU A 490 1.21 18.42 23.58
CA GLU A 490 1.41 17.19 24.37
C GLU A 490 0.09 16.41 24.54
N GLY A 491 -1.06 17.09 24.61
CA GLY A 491 -2.38 16.43 24.65
C GLY A 491 -2.70 15.69 23.34
N SER A 492 -2.37 16.29 22.19
CA SER A 492 -2.52 15.67 20.88
C SER A 492 -1.66 14.43 20.73
N GLU A 493 -0.37 14.51 21.09
CA GLU A 493 0.53 13.35 21.03
C GLU A 493 0.11 12.24 21.99
N ALA A 494 -0.30 12.59 23.22
CA ALA A 494 -0.80 11.61 24.17
C ALA A 494 -2.05 10.89 23.65
N THR A 495 -3.00 11.63 23.05
CA THR A 495 -4.21 11.07 22.42
C THR A 495 -3.85 10.17 21.24
N ARG A 496 -2.93 10.63 20.37
CA ARG A 496 -2.42 9.86 19.24
C ARG A 496 -1.84 8.52 19.68
N GLN A 497 -1.02 8.53 20.72
CA GLN A 497 -0.42 7.31 21.29
C GLN A 497 -1.48 6.36 21.85
N LEU A 498 -2.52 6.87 22.53
CA LEU A 498 -3.62 6.03 23.02
C LEU A 498 -4.35 5.33 21.86
N ILE A 499 -4.70 6.06 20.80
CA ILE A 499 -5.34 5.51 19.59
C ILE A 499 -4.42 4.48 18.92
N ASN A 500 -3.16 4.85 18.69
CA ASN A 500 -2.19 3.99 18.01
C ASN A 500 -1.86 2.71 18.79
N ASN A 501 -1.86 2.77 20.12
CA ASN A 501 -1.67 1.61 20.96
C ASN A 501 -2.93 0.73 21.00
N TRP A 502 -4.12 1.35 21.03
CA TRP A 502 -5.38 0.63 20.95
C TRP A 502 -5.50 -0.12 19.62
N PHE A 503 -5.26 0.52 18.47
CA PHE A 503 -5.27 -0.17 17.17
C PHE A 503 -4.37 -1.41 17.17
N ARG A 504 -3.20 -1.34 17.79
CA ARG A 504 -2.23 -2.45 17.89
C ARG A 504 -2.61 -3.52 18.93
N SER A 505 -3.58 -3.27 19.78
CA SER A 505 -4.05 -4.23 20.79
C SER A 505 -4.97 -5.28 20.16
N GLU A 506 -5.21 -6.38 20.89
CA GLU A 506 -6.17 -7.41 20.47
C GLU A 506 -7.63 -6.91 20.57
N ASP A 507 -7.86 -5.81 21.30
CA ASP A 507 -9.19 -5.25 21.57
C ASP A 507 -9.70 -4.34 20.45
N SER A 508 -8.87 -3.98 19.47
CA SER A 508 -9.29 -3.09 18.38
C SER A 508 -10.23 -3.76 17.38
N GLY A 509 -10.17 -5.07 17.25
CA GLY A 509 -11.01 -5.82 16.30
C GLY A 509 -10.62 -5.68 14.82
N VAL A 510 -9.52 -4.99 14.49
CA VAL A 510 -8.98 -4.91 13.12
C VAL A 510 -8.26 -6.19 12.70
N ASP A 511 -8.26 -6.48 11.39
CA ASP A 511 -7.61 -7.67 10.82
C ASP A 511 -6.08 -7.53 10.69
N GLY A 512 -5.56 -6.30 10.82
CA GLY A 512 -4.13 -6.05 10.80
C GLY A 512 -3.75 -4.58 10.85
N ILE A 513 -2.44 -4.35 10.99
CA ILE A 513 -1.83 -3.02 11.04
C ILE A 513 -0.97 -2.79 9.81
N ILE A 514 -1.16 -1.63 9.17
CA ILE A 514 -0.28 -1.09 8.15
C ILE A 514 0.57 0.02 8.80
N ASP A 515 1.86 -0.26 9.01
CA ASP A 515 2.75 0.57 9.82
C ASP A 515 3.34 1.77 9.05
N PHE A 516 2.49 2.67 8.56
CA PHE A 516 2.92 3.94 7.96
C PHE A 516 3.64 4.84 8.98
N GLU A 517 3.20 4.81 10.24
CA GLU A 517 3.85 5.52 11.36
C GLU A 517 5.34 5.16 11.43
N GLY A 518 5.67 3.87 11.54
CA GLY A 518 7.06 3.42 11.60
C GLY A 518 7.86 3.66 10.31
N ALA A 519 7.19 3.75 9.16
CA ALA A 519 7.83 4.00 7.87
C ALA A 519 8.31 5.46 7.72
N LEU A 520 7.58 6.41 8.31
CA LEU A 520 7.83 7.84 8.17
C LEU A 520 8.53 8.47 9.38
N ALA A 521 8.44 7.85 10.56
CA ALA A 521 8.98 8.40 11.80
C ALA A 521 10.48 8.74 11.69
N ASP A 522 10.85 9.89 12.25
CA ASP A 522 12.25 10.24 12.47
C ASP A 522 12.87 9.26 13.49
N PRO A 523 13.95 8.54 13.14
CA PRO A 523 14.59 7.60 14.05
C PRO A 523 15.22 8.27 15.28
N GLU A 524 15.52 9.57 15.23
CA GLU A 524 16.08 10.34 16.36
C GLU A 524 14.98 10.90 17.26
N ASN A 525 13.82 11.24 16.69
CA ASN A 525 12.63 11.65 17.45
C ASN A 525 11.33 11.10 16.81
N PRO A 526 10.88 9.90 17.20
CA PRO A 526 9.75 9.22 16.58
C PRO A 526 8.38 9.94 16.69
N LYS A 527 8.30 11.05 17.43
CA LYS A 527 7.15 11.96 17.43
C LYS A 527 7.02 12.77 16.14
N ASN A 528 8.09 12.85 15.34
CA ASN A 528 8.16 13.62 14.11
C ASN A 528 8.14 12.70 12.89
N ILE A 529 7.57 13.18 11.78
CA ILE A 529 7.93 12.63 10.47
C ILE A 529 9.36 13.08 10.15
N LEU A 530 10.16 12.20 9.57
CA LEU A 530 11.51 12.53 9.13
C LEU A 530 11.46 13.70 8.13
N GLU A 531 12.19 14.78 8.43
CA GLU A 531 12.13 16.09 7.74
C GLU A 531 12.10 15.97 6.20
N LYS A 532 12.93 15.08 5.64
CA LYS A 532 13.02 14.85 4.18
C LYS A 532 11.70 14.45 3.53
N TYR A 533 10.72 13.94 4.29
CA TYR A 533 9.41 13.53 3.79
C TYR A 533 8.36 14.62 3.92
N THR A 534 8.41 15.44 4.98
CA THR A 534 7.32 16.37 5.33
C THR A 534 7.61 17.84 5.05
N HIS A 535 8.87 18.22 4.85
CA HIS A 535 9.29 19.61 4.68
C HIS A 535 8.75 20.51 5.81
N GLY A 536 8.16 21.66 5.46
CA GLY A 536 7.89 22.73 6.42
C GLY A 536 6.65 22.58 7.30
N ASP A 537 5.67 21.74 6.95
CA ASP A 537 4.40 21.66 7.71
C ASP A 537 4.38 20.60 8.82
N GLY A 538 5.35 19.69 8.83
CA GLY A 538 5.48 18.64 9.84
C GLY A 538 4.34 17.61 9.87
N LEU A 539 3.47 17.57 8.86
CA LEU A 539 2.24 16.79 8.84
C LEU A 539 2.12 15.92 7.58
N HIS A 540 2.26 16.51 6.39
CA HIS A 540 1.98 15.81 5.14
C HIS A 540 3.25 15.19 4.56
N PRO A 541 3.25 13.90 4.17
CA PRO A 541 4.44 13.22 3.67
C PRO A 541 4.66 13.49 2.17
N TYR A 542 4.84 14.77 1.78
CA TYR A 542 5.04 15.21 0.39
C TYR A 542 5.97 14.29 -0.41
N ASP A 543 7.11 13.90 0.17
CA ASP A 543 8.12 13.03 -0.46
C ASP A 543 8.22 11.65 0.21
N GLY A 544 7.20 11.26 0.98
CA GLY A 544 7.15 9.99 1.73
C GLY A 544 6.06 9.01 1.28
N TYR A 545 5.21 9.38 0.32
CA TYR A 545 4.10 8.55 -0.14
C TYR A 545 4.54 7.19 -0.75
N ASP A 546 5.69 7.13 -1.41
CA ASP A 546 6.26 5.87 -1.92
C ASP A 546 6.67 4.93 -0.77
N VAL A 547 7.29 5.48 0.27
CA VAL A 547 7.72 4.75 1.47
C VAL A 547 6.52 4.24 2.28
N MET A 548 5.44 5.02 2.34
CA MET A 548 4.17 4.53 2.89
C MET A 548 3.69 3.31 2.12
N ALA A 549 3.56 3.41 0.79
CA ALA A 549 3.10 2.29 -0.02
C ALA A 549 3.98 1.05 0.14
N ASP A 550 5.31 1.22 0.25
CA ASP A 550 6.25 0.12 0.48
C ASP A 550 6.07 -0.59 1.83
N ALA A 551 5.54 0.09 2.84
CA ALA A 551 5.23 -0.49 4.14
C ALA A 551 4.04 -1.47 4.08
N ILE A 552 3.20 -1.40 3.05
CA ILE A 552 2.05 -2.28 2.90
C ILE A 552 2.52 -3.69 2.53
N ASN A 553 2.20 -4.66 3.37
CA ASN A 553 2.43 -6.07 3.09
C ASN A 553 1.32 -6.63 2.19
N LEU A 554 1.63 -6.93 0.93
CA LEU A 554 0.64 -7.43 -0.04
C LEU A 554 0.03 -8.79 0.33
N ASP A 555 0.69 -9.58 1.20
CA ASP A 555 0.11 -10.85 1.68
C ASP A 555 -1.17 -10.64 2.52
N LEU A 556 -1.48 -9.42 2.95
CA LEU A 556 -2.75 -9.08 3.62
C LEU A 556 -3.97 -9.18 2.69
N PHE A 557 -3.74 -9.07 1.38
CA PHE A 557 -4.80 -8.97 0.37
C PHE A 557 -5.00 -10.28 -0.42
N LYS A 558 -4.40 -11.38 0.02
CA LYS A 558 -4.47 -12.68 -0.66
C LYS A 558 -5.61 -13.56 -0.16
#